data_AF-A0A2N1N4W7-F1
#
_entry.id   AF-A0A2N1N4W7-F1
#
_cell.length_a   1.000
_cell.length_b   1.000
_cell.length_c   1.000
_cell.angle_alpha   90.00
_cell.angle_beta   90.00
_cell.angle_gamma   90.00
#
_symmetry.space_group_name_H-M   'P 1'
#
loop_
_entity.id
_entity.type
_entity.pdbx_description
1 polymer ?
#
loop_
_entity_poly.entity_id
_entity_poly.type
_entity_poly.pdbx_seq_one_letter_code
_entity_poly.pdbx_strand_id
1 'polypeptide(L)'
;MDADEFIHIDDHLKSNEGLTDEEIISLVNLDKNELEVESDEEIPSVISKVQALNDLDDLVMFFKYSSLNNSINQSELNTLQKLRHEVLRSHITDLKQATLDSYFTSNPNNVII
;
A
#
# COMPACT_ATOMS: atom_id res chain seq x y z
N MET A 1 -10.19 -27.78 -12.26
CA MET A 1 -10.35 -28.16 -10.86
C MET A 1 -11.60 -28.99 -10.76
N ASP A 2 -11.43 -30.29 -10.68
CA ASP A 2 -12.54 -31.24 -10.55
C ASP A 2 -12.96 -31.39 -9.07
N ALA A 3 -14.18 -31.86 -8.81
CA ALA A 3 -14.68 -32.00 -7.44
C ALA A 3 -13.82 -32.99 -6.62
N ASP A 4 -13.32 -34.05 -7.25
CA ASP A 4 -12.42 -35.02 -6.62
C ASP A 4 -11.05 -34.40 -6.30
N GLU A 5 -10.57 -33.48 -7.14
CA GLU A 5 -9.31 -32.75 -6.93
C GLU A 5 -9.40 -31.79 -5.73
N PHE A 6 -10.60 -31.29 -5.40
CA PHE A 6 -10.84 -30.40 -4.26
C PHE A 6 -10.92 -31.14 -2.91
N ILE A 7 -11.36 -32.40 -2.91
CA ILE A 7 -11.53 -33.21 -1.70
C ILE A 7 -10.20 -33.86 -1.26
N HIS A 8 -9.29 -34.09 -2.22
CA HIS A 8 -8.00 -34.77 -1.98
C HIS A 8 -6.80 -33.82 -1.86
N ILE A 9 -7.02 -32.52 -1.63
CA ILE A 9 -5.93 -31.54 -1.46
C ILE A 9 -5.03 -31.93 -0.28
N ASP A 10 -5.61 -32.39 0.83
CA ASP A 10 -4.86 -32.83 2.02
C ASP A 10 -4.14 -34.18 1.81
N ASP A 11 -4.58 -35.03 0.88
CA ASP A 11 -3.93 -36.31 0.59
C ASP A 11 -2.58 -36.10 -0.15
N HIS A 12 -2.43 -34.96 -0.82
CA HIS A 12 -1.16 -34.51 -1.39
C HIS A 12 -0.22 -33.90 -0.34
N LEU A 13 -0.76 -33.43 0.79
CA LEU A 13 0.00 -32.99 1.95
C LEU A 13 0.34 -34.18 2.85
N LYS A 14 1.01 -35.20 2.28
CA LYS A 14 1.74 -36.18 3.10
C LYS A 14 2.87 -35.46 3.83
N SER A 15 2.56 -34.78 4.93
CA SER A 15 3.51 -34.26 5.91
C SER A 15 4.05 -35.38 6.81
N ASN A 16 4.38 -36.52 6.20
CA ASN A 16 4.93 -37.66 6.94
C ASN A 16 6.41 -37.46 7.30
N GLU A 17 7.02 -36.36 6.86
CA GLU A 17 8.38 -35.99 7.21
C GLU A 17 8.28 -34.83 8.22
N GLY A 18 8.02 -35.18 9.48
CA GLY A 18 8.27 -34.25 10.58
C GLY A 18 9.76 -33.94 10.62
N LEU A 19 10.10 -32.71 11.00
CA LEU A 19 11.50 -32.29 11.15
C LEU A 19 12.22 -33.28 12.08
N THR A 20 13.38 -33.75 11.63
CA THR A 20 14.26 -34.59 12.43
C THR A 20 14.89 -33.76 13.55
N ASP A 21 15.32 -34.43 14.62
CA ASP A 21 15.96 -33.76 15.77
C ASP A 21 17.21 -32.97 15.32
N GLU A 22 17.94 -33.47 14.31
CA GLU A 22 19.09 -32.80 13.72
C GLU A 22 18.72 -31.48 13.02
N GLU A 23 17.60 -31.45 12.29
CA GLU A 23 17.09 -30.24 11.64
C GLU A 23 16.60 -29.21 12.66
N ILE A 24 15.95 -29.68 13.73
CA ILE A 24 15.52 -28.83 14.85
C ILE A 24 16.72 -28.20 15.54
N ILE A 25 17.77 -28.98 15.82
CA ILE A 25 19.00 -28.47 16.45
C ILE A 25 19.71 -27.48 15.53
N SER A 26 19.70 -27.71 14.22
CA SER A 26 20.24 -26.78 13.21
C SER A 26 19.52 -25.43 13.23
N LEU A 27 18.18 -25.43 13.27
CA LEU A 27 17.38 -24.20 13.36
C LEU A 27 17.61 -23.44 14.67
N VAL A 28 17.77 -24.14 15.79
CA VAL A 28 18.02 -23.52 17.10
C VAL A 28 19.42 -22.92 17.20
N ASN A 29 20.39 -23.51 16.52
CA ASN A 29 21.78 -23.04 16.48
C ASN A 29 22.08 -22.12 15.29
N LEU A 30 21.08 -21.84 14.44
CA LEU A 30 21.21 -20.88 13.36
C LEU A 30 21.48 -19.50 13.96
N ASP A 31 22.54 -18.85 13.51
CA ASP A 31 22.87 -17.50 13.97
C ASP A 31 21.66 -16.59 13.71
N LYS A 32 21.27 -15.77 14.70
CA LYS A 32 20.12 -14.86 14.60
C LYS A 32 20.21 -13.86 13.44
N ASN A 33 21.36 -13.76 12.79
CA ASN A 33 21.61 -12.94 11.61
C ASN A 33 21.34 -13.67 10.28
N GLU A 34 21.22 -15.01 10.28
CA GLU A 34 20.85 -15.85 9.12
C GLU A 34 19.37 -16.25 9.12
N LEU A 35 18.68 -16.10 10.25
CA LEU A 35 17.23 -15.93 10.20
C LEU A 35 17.00 -14.59 9.50
N GLU A 36 16.63 -14.63 8.22
CA GLU A 36 15.93 -13.52 7.60
C GLU A 36 14.74 -13.22 8.49
N VAL A 37 14.93 -12.24 9.38
CA VAL A 37 13.82 -11.53 9.98
C VAL A 37 13.11 -10.97 8.76
N GLU A 38 11.99 -11.58 8.37
CA GLU A 38 10.97 -10.88 7.59
C GLU A 38 10.72 -9.59 8.35
N SER A 39 11.40 -8.52 7.95
CA SER A 39 11.19 -7.19 8.45
C SER A 39 9.93 -6.68 7.75
N ASP A 40 8.82 -7.37 7.97
CA ASP A 40 7.52 -7.03 7.44
C ASP A 40 6.89 -5.99 8.37
N GLU A 41 7.52 -4.84 8.40
CA GLU A 41 6.90 -3.55 8.70
C GLU A 41 7.78 -2.50 8.02
N GLU A 42 7.83 -2.54 6.69
CA GLU A 42 8.31 -1.41 5.89
C GLU A 42 7.48 -0.20 6.32
N ILE A 43 8.12 0.73 7.04
CA ILE A 43 7.50 1.99 7.46
C ILE A 43 6.85 2.59 6.21
N PRO A 44 5.53 2.84 6.19
CA PRO A 44 4.88 3.37 5.01
C PRO A 44 5.58 4.65 4.58
N SER A 45 6.20 4.61 3.40
CA SER A 45 6.91 5.75 2.86
C SER A 45 5.96 6.95 2.79
N VAL A 46 6.35 8.06 3.43
CA VAL A 46 5.54 9.29 3.40
C VAL A 46 5.68 9.90 2.00
N ILE A 47 4.63 9.75 1.19
CA ILE A 47 4.59 10.32 -0.17
C ILE A 47 4.08 11.76 -0.17
N SER A 48 4.54 12.56 -1.14
CA SER A 48 4.01 13.91 -1.35
C SER A 48 2.62 13.88 -1.98
N LYS A 49 1.83 14.96 -1.80
CA LYS A 49 0.49 15.06 -2.43
C LYS A 49 0.55 15.06 -3.96
N VAL A 50 1.62 15.60 -4.54
CA VAL A 50 1.81 15.59 -6.00
C VAL A 50 2.09 14.17 -6.49
N GLN A 51 2.97 13.43 -5.79
CA GLN A 51 3.25 12.04 -6.11
C GLN A 51 1.99 11.17 -5.98
N ALA A 52 1.27 11.31 -4.87
CA ALA A 52 0.01 10.60 -4.65
C ALA A 52 -1.03 10.85 -5.75
N LEU A 53 -1.11 12.07 -6.29
CA LEU A 53 -2.02 12.38 -7.40
C LEU A 53 -1.61 11.67 -8.69
N ASN A 54 -0.31 11.65 -9.01
CA ASN A 54 0.19 10.96 -10.19
C ASN A 54 -0.05 9.45 -10.09
N ASP A 55 0.27 8.85 -8.95
CA ASP A 55 0.08 7.41 -8.72
C ASP A 55 -1.41 7.03 -8.82
N LEU A 56 -2.31 7.87 -8.29
CA LEU A 56 -3.75 7.67 -8.42
C LEU A 56 -4.24 7.82 -9.86
N ASP A 57 -3.66 8.72 -10.65
CA ASP A 57 -3.98 8.86 -12.07
C ASP A 57 -3.57 7.61 -12.86
N ASP A 58 -2.39 7.06 -12.57
CA ASP A 58 -1.90 5.81 -13.18
C ASP A 58 -2.78 4.61 -12.81
N LEU A 59 -3.17 4.48 -11.54
CA LEU A 59 -4.07 3.41 -11.08
C LEU A 59 -5.46 3.55 -11.72
N VAL A 60 -6.04 4.74 -11.74
CA VAL A 60 -7.33 4.99 -12.40
C VAL A 60 -7.26 4.63 -13.89
N MET A 61 -6.15 4.94 -14.54
CA MET A 61 -5.91 4.58 -15.93
C MET A 61 -5.84 3.05 -16.10
N PHE A 62 -5.08 2.36 -15.24
CA PHE A 62 -5.00 0.90 -15.23
C PHE A 62 -6.38 0.25 -15.13
N PHE A 63 -7.21 0.65 -14.15
CA PHE A 63 -8.54 0.07 -13.97
C PHE A 63 -9.51 0.39 -15.11
N LYS A 64 -9.39 1.56 -15.76
CA LYS A 64 -10.22 1.93 -16.92
C LYS A 64 -9.92 1.10 -18.17
N TYR A 65 -8.66 0.77 -18.40
CA TYR A 65 -8.23 0.05 -19.60
C TYR A 65 -7.98 -1.44 -19.38
N SER A 66 -8.01 -1.91 -18.14
CA SER A 66 -7.96 -3.33 -17.82
C SER A 66 -9.22 -4.02 -18.35
N SER A 67 -9.03 -5.05 -19.18
CA SER A 67 -10.11 -5.89 -19.75
C SER A 67 -10.89 -6.72 -18.71
N LEU A 68 -10.64 -6.48 -17.43
CA LEU A 68 -11.24 -7.17 -16.31
C LEU A 68 -12.57 -6.45 -15.99
N ASN A 69 -13.57 -6.58 -16.86
CA ASN A 69 -14.88 -5.94 -16.70
C ASN A 69 -15.76 -6.69 -15.68
N ASN A 70 -15.34 -6.73 -14.41
CA ASN A 70 -16.19 -7.22 -13.31
C ASN A 70 -16.72 -6.04 -12.47
N SER A 71 -17.82 -6.24 -11.74
CA SER A 71 -18.45 -5.17 -10.94
C SER A 71 -17.56 -4.68 -9.78
N ILE A 72 -16.63 -5.52 -9.33
CA ILE A 72 -15.65 -5.21 -8.27
C ILE A 72 -14.76 -4.04 -8.73
N ASN A 73 -14.26 -4.10 -9.97
CA ASN A 73 -13.41 -3.07 -10.54
C ASN A 73 -14.10 -1.70 -10.68
N GLN A 74 -15.42 -1.66 -10.86
CA GLN A 74 -16.15 -0.39 -10.89
C GLN A 74 -16.24 0.27 -9.51
N SER A 75 -16.40 -0.53 -8.44
CA SER A 75 -16.41 -0.03 -7.06
C SER A 75 -15.04 0.51 -6.64
N GLU A 76 -13.98 -0.21 -6.98
CA GLU A 76 -12.60 0.19 -6.74
C GLU A 76 -12.25 1.47 -7.52
N LEU A 77 -12.62 1.54 -8.80
CA LEU A 77 -12.43 2.74 -9.61
C LEU A 77 -13.13 3.97 -9.02
N ASN A 78 -14.37 3.82 -8.53
CA ASN A 78 -15.10 4.89 -7.85
C ASN A 78 -14.40 5.33 -6.56
N THR A 79 -13.82 4.38 -5.83
CA THR A 79 -13.08 4.65 -4.59
C THR A 79 -11.79 5.42 -4.88
N LEU A 80 -11.02 4.99 -5.88
CA LEU A 80 -9.80 5.69 -6.33
C LEU A 80 -10.09 7.12 -6.80
N GLN A 81 -11.18 7.33 -7.55
CA GLN A 81 -11.59 8.67 -7.99
C GLN A 81 -11.96 9.59 -6.82
N LYS A 82 -12.66 9.07 -5.80
CA LYS A 82 -12.96 9.82 -4.57
C LYS A 82 -11.69 10.19 -3.83
N LEU A 83 -10.79 9.22 -3.66
CA LEU A 83 -9.51 9.45 -2.97
C LEU A 83 -8.69 10.52 -3.68
N ARG A 84 -8.59 10.45 -5.02
CA ARG A 84 -7.93 11.47 -5.84
C ARG A 84 -8.53 12.86 -5.63
N HIS A 85 -9.86 12.97 -5.56
CA HIS A 85 -10.53 14.23 -5.32
C HIS A 85 -10.16 14.82 -3.95
N GLU A 86 -10.13 14.00 -2.90
CA GLU A 86 -9.74 14.43 -1.56
C GLU A 86 -8.27 14.87 -1.49
N VAL A 87 -7.35 14.13 -2.12
CA VAL A 87 -5.94 14.52 -2.19
C VAL A 87 -5.77 15.86 -2.92
N LEU A 88 -6.45 16.04 -4.05
CA LEU A 88 -6.41 17.28 -4.82
C LEU A 88 -6.96 18.45 -4.01
N ARG A 89 -8.10 18.26 -3.36
CA ARG A 89 -8.72 19.28 -2.51
C ARG A 89 -7.79 19.68 -1.37
N SER A 90 -7.16 18.69 -0.73
CA SER A 90 -6.17 18.94 0.33
C SER A 90 -4.97 19.72 -0.20
N HIS A 91 -4.43 19.36 -1.36
CA HIS A 91 -3.29 20.06 -1.97
C HIS A 91 -3.61 21.53 -2.30
N ILE A 92 -4.80 21.80 -2.85
CA ILE A 92 -5.26 23.16 -3.14
C ILE A 92 -5.41 23.98 -1.85
N THR A 93 -5.94 23.38 -0.78
CA THR A 93 -6.09 24.06 0.52
C THR A 93 -4.73 24.46 1.09
N ASP A 94 -3.75 23.56 1.06
CA ASP A 94 -2.38 23.86 1.49
C ASP A 94 -1.75 25.00 0.68
N LEU A 95 -1.92 25.00 -0.64
CA LEU A 95 -1.40 26.06 -1.50
C LEU A 95 -2.01 27.43 -1.15
N LYS A 96 -3.32 27.46 -0.87
CA LYS A 96 -4.01 28.68 -0.42
C LYS A 96 -3.47 29.16 0.91
N GLN A 97 -3.28 28.24 1.87
CA GLN A 97 -2.73 28.56 3.17
C GLN A 97 -1.30 29.12 3.05
N ALA A 98 -0.43 28.44 2.29
CA ALA A 98 0.93 28.90 2.05
C ALA A 98 0.97 30.29 1.38
N THR A 99 0.03 30.58 0.49
CA THR A 99 -0.11 31.91 -0.14
C THR A 99 -0.48 32.97 0.89
N LEU A 100 -1.46 32.68 1.76
CA LEU A 100 -1.86 33.59 2.84
C LEU A 100 -0.73 33.82 3.84
N ASP A 101 -0.09 32.75 4.28
CA ASP A 101 1.04 32.81 5.19
C ASP A 101 2.15 33.69 4.62
N SER A 102 2.52 33.47 3.35
CA SER A 102 3.50 34.28 2.64
C SER A 102 3.14 35.76 2.59
N TYR A 103 1.87 36.10 2.37
CA TYR A 103 1.40 37.50 2.38
C TYR A 103 1.59 38.17 3.74
N PHE A 104 1.26 37.47 4.83
CA PHE A 104 1.41 38.02 6.18
C PHE A 104 2.87 38.04 6.65
N THR A 105 3.70 37.08 6.27
CA THR A 105 5.11 37.05 6.65
C THR A 105 5.99 38.00 5.85
N SER A 106 5.65 38.25 4.58
CA SER A 106 6.46 39.07 3.67
C SER A 106 6.13 40.57 3.74
N ASN A 107 5.06 40.94 4.45
CA ASN A 107 4.62 42.33 4.57
C ASN A 107 4.80 42.83 6.02
N PRO A 108 5.96 43.42 6.37
CA PRO A 108 6.28 43.81 7.75
C PRO A 108 5.37 44.91 8.31
N ASN A 109 4.52 45.52 7.48
CA ASN A 109 3.54 46.53 7.89
C ASN A 109 2.18 45.95 8.32
N ASN A 110 1.94 44.64 8.14
CA ASN A 110 0.74 43.95 8.63
C ASN A 110 1.02 43.32 10.01
N VAL A 111 1.48 44.12 10.97
CA VAL A 111 1.40 43.74 12.39
C VAL A 111 -0.03 43.99 12.82
N ILE A 112 -0.80 42.92 13.00
CA ILE A 112 -2.10 42.98 13.68
C ILE A 112 -1.79 43.34 15.14
N ILE A 113 -2.17 44.55 15.56
CA ILE A 113 -2.20 45.00 16.96
C ILE A 113 -3.43 44.37 17.64
#